data_AF-A0A1E5VBT0-F1
#
_entry.id   AF-A0A1E5VBT0-F1
#
_cell.length_a   1.000
_cell.length_b   1.000
_cell.length_c   1.000
_cell.angle_alpha   90.00
_cell.angle_beta   90.00
_cell.angle_gamma   90.00
#
_symmetry.space_group_name_H-M   'P 1'
#
loop_
_entity.id
_entity.type
_entity.pdbx_description
1 polymer ?
#
loop_
_entity_poly.entity_id
_entity_poly.type
_entity_poly.pdbx_seq_one_letter_code
_entity_poly.pdbx_strand_id
1 'polypeptide(L)'
;MVALHATLQPTPRLPPPAQWSRAPTTTAAAPAAKGRGAEPPDVVRDCKRLDGLMKSGRLGDALDLFDRMPRKNVVAWTSAISGCTRNGRPEAALAMFAAMLESGVAPNDFACNAALAACAAAGALRLGEQVHSLAVRVGFAGDAWIGACLVELYT
;
A
#
# COMPACT_ATOMS: atom_id res chain seq x y z
N MET A 1 -59.63 -7.74 -52.90
CA MET A 1 -58.58 -6.77 -52.52
C MET A 1 -57.53 -7.51 -51.71
N VAL A 2 -56.55 -8.09 -52.41
CA VAL A 2 -55.59 -9.07 -51.89
C VAL A 2 -54.35 -8.38 -51.30
N ALA A 3 -54.02 -8.83 -50.09
CA ALA A 3 -52.74 -8.91 -49.37
C ALA A 3 -51.52 -8.03 -49.75
N LEU A 4 -51.07 -7.33 -48.69
CA LEU A 4 -49.71 -6.97 -48.29
C LEU A 4 -48.54 -7.56 -49.12
N HIS A 5 -47.74 -6.66 -49.71
CA HIS A 5 -46.30 -6.89 -49.89
C HIS A 5 -45.52 -5.80 -49.15
N ALA A 6 -45.31 -6.01 -47.84
CA ALA A 6 -44.32 -5.29 -47.07
C ALA A 6 -42.94 -5.92 -47.36
N THR A 7 -42.10 -5.20 -48.10
CA THR A 7 -40.72 -5.55 -48.38
C THR A 7 -39.90 -5.50 -47.08
N LEU A 8 -39.55 -6.67 -46.55
CA LEU A 8 -38.55 -6.83 -45.47
C LEU A 8 -37.18 -6.44 -46.01
N GLN A 9 -36.61 -5.32 -45.55
CA GLN A 9 -35.20 -5.02 -45.76
C GLN A 9 -34.36 -5.84 -44.77
N PRO A 10 -33.24 -6.47 -45.20
CA PRO A 10 -32.36 -7.20 -44.30
C PRO A 10 -31.60 -6.24 -43.39
N THR A 11 -31.58 -6.52 -42.09
CA THR A 11 -30.83 -5.78 -41.08
C THR A 11 -29.32 -5.86 -41.32
N PRO A 12 -28.56 -4.78 -41.11
CA PRO A 12 -27.11 -4.82 -41.25
C PRO A 12 -26.49 -5.68 -40.15
N ARG A 13 -25.69 -6.68 -40.55
CA ARG A 13 -24.95 -7.56 -39.65
C ARG A 13 -23.91 -6.75 -38.87
N LEU A 14 -24.01 -6.76 -37.54
CA LEU A 14 -22.99 -6.21 -36.65
C LEU A 14 -21.64 -6.92 -36.89
N PRO A 15 -20.53 -6.21 -37.06
CA PRO A 15 -19.22 -6.83 -37.13
C PRO A 15 -18.80 -7.37 -35.75
N PRO A 16 -18.03 -8.47 -35.70
CA PRO A 16 -17.54 -9.04 -34.43
C PRO A 16 -16.56 -8.09 -33.73
N PRO A 17 -16.50 -8.10 -32.39
CA PRO A 17 -15.69 -7.14 -31.64
C PRO A 17 -14.20 -7.29 -31.94
N ALA A 18 -13.64 -6.15 -32.33
CA ALA A 18 -12.29 -5.82 -32.76
C ALA A 18 -11.14 -6.54 -32.02
N GLN A 19 -10.22 -7.07 -32.82
CA GLN A 19 -8.86 -7.41 -32.42
C GLN A 19 -7.95 -6.22 -32.74
N TRP A 20 -7.14 -5.81 -31.75
CA TRP A 20 -5.89 -4.99 -31.77
C TRP A 20 -5.95 -3.62 -32.52
N SER A 21 -5.53 -2.45 -32.02
CA SER A 21 -4.39 -2.11 -31.16
C SER A 21 -4.32 -0.58 -30.93
N ARG A 22 -3.75 -0.20 -29.77
CA ARG A 22 -3.05 1.07 -29.44
C ARG A 22 -3.60 2.42 -29.96
N ALA A 23 -4.04 3.27 -29.03
CA ALA A 23 -3.37 4.54 -28.65
C ALA A 23 -4.09 5.21 -27.45
N PRO A 24 -3.39 6.02 -26.62
CA PRO A 24 -3.92 6.58 -25.38
C PRO A 24 -4.56 7.97 -25.58
N THR A 25 -5.40 8.41 -24.62
CA THR A 25 -5.25 9.64 -23.78
C THR A 25 -6.62 10.16 -23.31
N THR A 26 -6.79 10.18 -21.97
CA THR A 26 -7.50 11.18 -21.14
C THR A 26 -8.97 11.51 -21.40
N THR A 27 -9.84 11.09 -20.47
CA THR A 27 -10.55 11.96 -19.49
C THR A 27 -11.76 11.21 -18.94
N ALA A 28 -11.78 10.93 -17.63
CA ALA A 28 -12.93 11.04 -16.73
C ALA A 28 -12.69 10.20 -15.47
N ALA A 29 -12.74 10.86 -14.32
CA ALA A 29 -12.63 10.27 -13.00
C ALA A 29 -13.83 9.37 -12.68
N ALA A 30 -13.55 8.18 -12.16
CA ALA A 30 -14.47 7.31 -11.41
C ALA A 30 -13.63 6.33 -10.54
N PRO A 31 -14.17 5.82 -9.42
CA PRO A 31 -13.42 5.59 -8.19
C PRO A 31 -12.73 4.22 -8.09
N ALA A 32 -11.69 4.19 -7.24
CA ALA A 32 -11.13 3.06 -6.49
C ALA A 32 -11.50 1.65 -6.99
N ALA A 33 -10.72 1.15 -7.95
CA ALA A 33 -10.58 -0.28 -8.18
C ALA A 33 -9.14 -0.68 -7.88
N LYS A 34 -8.98 -1.58 -6.91
CA LYS A 34 -7.73 -2.20 -6.48
C LYS A 34 -7.16 -3.05 -7.62
N GLY A 35 -6.60 -2.38 -8.62
CA GLY A 35 -5.72 -2.98 -9.60
C GLY A 35 -4.42 -3.32 -8.89
N ARG A 36 -4.28 -4.57 -8.45
CA ARG A 36 -2.94 -5.16 -8.33
C ARG A 36 -2.40 -5.31 -9.75
N GLY A 37 -2.01 -4.18 -10.37
CA GLY A 37 -1.08 -4.21 -11.48
C GLY A 37 0.16 -4.92 -10.96
N ALA A 38 0.65 -5.92 -11.68
CA ALA A 38 1.88 -6.59 -11.28
C ALA A 38 2.98 -5.52 -11.17
N GLU A 39 3.44 -5.27 -9.95
CA GLU A 39 4.55 -4.36 -9.69
C GLU A 39 5.74 -4.80 -10.55
N PRO A 40 6.47 -3.87 -11.16
CA PRO A 40 7.55 -4.24 -12.05
C PRO A 40 8.63 -5.02 -11.25
N PRO A 41 9.29 -6.02 -11.88
CA PRO A 41 10.08 -7.03 -11.18
C PRO A 41 11.33 -6.47 -10.47
N ASP A 42 11.77 -5.28 -10.87
CA ASP A 42 12.80 -4.48 -10.20
C ASP A 42 12.37 -4.05 -8.79
N VAL A 43 11.14 -3.54 -8.63
CA VAL A 43 10.61 -3.12 -7.32
C VAL A 43 10.52 -4.30 -6.36
N VAL A 44 10.04 -5.46 -6.82
CA VAL A 44 9.95 -6.67 -5.99
C VAL A 44 11.33 -7.18 -5.56
N ARG A 45 12.32 -7.12 -6.46
CA ARG A 45 13.71 -7.49 -6.16
C ARG A 45 14.29 -6.59 -5.09
N ASP A 46 14.08 -5.28 -5.20
CA ASP A 46 14.61 -4.31 -4.24
C ASP A 46 13.92 -4.41 -2.88
N CYS A 47 12.59 -4.63 -2.83
CA CYS A 47 11.88 -4.95 -1.58
C CYS A 47 12.47 -6.16 -0.87
N LYS A 48 12.81 -7.23 -1.61
CA LYS A 48 13.42 -8.43 -1.04
C LYS A 48 14.80 -8.15 -0.45
N ARG A 49 15.61 -7.35 -1.15
CA ARG A 49 16.94 -6.93 -0.67
C ARG A 49 16.82 -6.06 0.57
N LEU A 50 15.87 -5.12 0.58
CA LEU A 50 15.56 -4.26 1.71
C LEU A 50 15.21 -5.09 2.95
N ASP A 51 14.28 -6.04 2.84
CA ASP A 51 13.88 -6.89 3.96
C ASP A 51 15.07 -7.72 4.51
N GLY A 52 15.93 -8.24 3.62
CA GLY A 52 17.16 -8.94 4.03
C GLY A 52 18.16 -8.05 4.77
N LEU A 53 18.36 -6.81 4.31
CA LEU A 53 19.25 -5.85 4.97
C LEU A 53 18.70 -5.42 6.35
N MET A 54 17.39 -5.19 6.44
CA MET A 54 16.72 -4.89 7.71
C MET A 54 16.86 -6.03 8.72
N LYS A 55 16.69 -7.29 8.30
CA LYS A 55 16.85 -8.47 9.16
C LYS A 55 18.28 -8.72 9.61
N SER A 56 19.27 -8.29 8.83
CA SER A 56 20.69 -8.42 9.17
C SER A 56 21.25 -7.25 9.97
N GLY A 57 20.41 -6.28 10.36
CA GLY A 57 20.82 -5.10 11.13
C GLY A 57 21.62 -4.08 10.32
N ARG A 58 21.78 -4.27 9.01
CA ARG A 58 22.50 -3.36 8.10
C ARG A 58 21.61 -2.17 7.70
N LEU A 59 21.17 -1.42 8.72
CA LEU A 59 20.20 -0.34 8.59
C LEU A 59 20.64 0.76 7.62
N GLY A 60 21.92 1.16 7.63
CA GLY A 60 22.43 2.17 6.70
C GLY A 60 22.25 1.76 5.25
N ASP A 61 22.73 0.56 4.90
CA ASP A 61 22.58 0.01 3.55
C ASP A 61 21.10 -0.19 3.16
N ALA A 62 20.26 -0.57 4.13
CA ALA A 62 18.83 -0.76 3.91
C ALA A 62 18.13 0.57 3.59
N LEU A 63 18.43 1.63 4.34
CA LEU A 63 17.85 2.96 4.13
C LEU A 63 18.39 3.60 2.84
N ASP A 64 19.70 3.45 2.55
CA ASP A 64 20.27 3.90 1.27
C ASP A 64 19.63 3.19 0.07
N LEU A 65 19.37 1.89 0.19
CA LEU A 65 18.63 1.14 -0.83
C LEU A 65 17.19 1.66 -0.94
N PHE A 66 16.49 1.83 0.18
CA PHE A 66 15.13 2.34 0.22
C PHE A 66 15.03 3.69 -0.49
N ASP A 67 15.91 4.63 -0.20
CA ASP A 67 15.91 5.96 -0.79
C ASP A 67 16.12 5.90 -2.30
N ARG A 68 17.01 5.04 -2.78
CA ARG A 68 17.28 4.80 -4.21
C ARG A 68 16.14 4.10 -4.94
N MET A 69 15.18 3.48 -4.26
CA MET A 69 14.05 2.81 -4.93
C MET A 69 13.19 3.85 -5.67
N PRO A 70 13.01 3.72 -6.99
CA PRO A 70 12.24 4.67 -7.80
C PRO A 70 10.74 4.65 -7.49
N ARG A 71 10.23 3.52 -7.01
CA ARG A 71 8.87 3.35 -6.49
C ARG A 71 8.92 2.57 -5.20
N LYS A 72 8.25 3.11 -4.18
CA LYS A 72 8.13 2.52 -2.84
C LYS A 72 6.68 2.10 -2.66
N ASN A 73 6.41 0.80 -2.69
CA ASN A 73 5.09 0.26 -2.43
C ASN A 73 4.88 0.04 -0.92
N VAL A 74 3.65 -0.32 -0.53
CA VAL A 74 3.29 -0.61 0.86
C VAL A 74 4.28 -1.60 1.50
N VAL A 75 4.70 -2.64 0.77
CA VAL A 75 5.64 -3.65 1.28
C VAL A 75 7.00 -3.05 1.63
N ALA A 76 7.57 -2.19 0.77
CA ALA A 76 8.84 -1.53 1.05
C ALA A 76 8.76 -0.66 2.32
N TRP A 77 7.70 0.14 2.44
CA TRP A 77 7.45 0.97 3.63
C TRP A 77 7.31 0.12 4.89
N THR A 78 6.43 -0.88 4.87
CA THR A 78 6.19 -1.77 6.00
C THR A 78 7.49 -2.48 6.42
N SER A 79 8.27 -3.00 5.47
CA SER A 79 9.56 -3.66 5.75
C SER A 79 10.55 -2.72 6.40
N ALA A 80 10.64 -1.47 5.93
CA ALA A 80 11.57 -0.49 6.48
C ALA A 80 11.17 -0.05 7.90
N ILE A 81 9.89 0.25 8.12
CA ILE A 81 9.35 0.65 9.43
C ILE A 81 9.55 -0.50 10.43
N SER A 82 9.12 -1.72 10.08
CA SER A 82 9.27 -2.91 10.92
C SER A 82 10.74 -3.26 11.18
N GLY A 83 11.62 -3.01 10.21
CA GLY A 83 13.06 -3.17 10.35
C GLY A 83 13.65 -2.18 11.37
N CYS A 84 13.30 -0.91 11.27
CA CYS A 84 13.75 0.12 12.19
C CYS A 84 13.27 -0.13 13.62
N THR A 85 12.00 -0.49 13.81
CA THR A 85 11.44 -0.81 15.14
C THR A 85 12.19 -1.99 15.78
N ARG A 86 12.38 -3.10 15.04
CA ARG A 86 13.07 -4.30 15.56
C ARG A 86 14.55 -4.06 15.88
N ASN A 87 15.20 -3.16 15.15
CA ASN A 87 16.62 -2.84 15.35
C ASN A 87 16.83 -1.70 16.38
N GLY A 88 15.83 -1.39 17.21
CA GLY A 88 15.96 -0.42 18.29
C GLY A 88 16.08 1.03 17.81
N ARG A 89 15.51 1.36 16.65
CA ARG A 89 15.51 2.71 16.08
C ARG A 89 14.08 3.25 15.97
N PRO A 90 13.37 3.43 17.09
CA PRO A 90 11.95 3.80 17.07
C PRO A 90 11.71 5.16 16.41
N GLU A 91 12.54 6.17 16.67
CA GLU A 91 12.43 7.50 16.03
C GLU A 91 12.50 7.42 14.50
N ALA A 92 13.41 6.61 13.97
CA ALA A 92 13.51 6.40 12.52
C ALA A 92 12.27 5.69 11.98
N ALA A 93 11.74 4.69 12.70
CA ALA A 93 10.52 3.99 12.32
C ALA A 93 9.31 4.94 12.25
N LEU A 94 9.17 5.84 13.23
CA LEU A 94 8.09 6.83 13.27
C LEU A 94 8.22 7.87 12.14
N ALA A 95 9.44 8.35 11.87
CA ALA A 95 9.70 9.23 10.74
C ALA A 95 9.35 8.57 9.40
N MET A 96 9.67 7.29 9.23
CA MET A 96 9.28 6.52 8.02
C MET A 96 7.77 6.32 7.93
N PHE A 97 7.08 6.09 9.05
CA PHE A 97 5.62 5.97 9.06
C PHE A 97 4.96 7.30 8.68
N ALA A 98 5.44 8.44 9.18
CA ALA A 98 4.96 9.76 8.78
C ALA A 98 5.17 10.00 7.27
N ALA A 99 6.37 9.71 6.76
CA ALA A 99 6.68 9.86 5.33
C ALA A 99 5.80 8.94 4.44
N MET A 100 5.45 7.74 4.92
CA MET A 100 4.50 6.85 4.25
C MET A 100 3.13 7.52 4.09
N LEU A 101 2.61 8.15 5.15
CA LEU A 101 1.33 8.86 5.12
C LEU A 101 1.37 10.09 4.20
N GLU A 102 2.45 10.87 4.27
CA GLU A 102 2.66 12.04 3.40
C GLU A 102 2.76 11.67 1.92
N SER A 103 3.32 10.49 1.61
CA SER A 103 3.37 9.96 0.25
C SER A 103 2.01 9.47 -0.29
N GLY A 104 0.96 9.53 0.53
CA GLY A 104 -0.39 9.06 0.19
C GLY A 104 -0.54 7.54 0.15
N VAL A 105 0.47 6.80 0.60
CA VAL A 105 0.43 5.33 0.64
C VAL A 105 -0.28 4.90 1.93
N ALA A 106 -1.43 4.24 1.79
CA ALA A 106 -2.20 3.76 2.93
C ALA A 106 -1.42 2.68 3.72
N PRO A 107 -1.27 2.83 5.06
CA PRO A 107 -0.63 1.83 5.88
C PRO A 107 -1.48 0.56 5.96
N ASN A 108 -0.80 -0.58 6.08
CA ASN A 108 -1.41 -1.84 6.44
C ASN A 108 -1.26 -2.10 7.95
N ASP A 109 -1.90 -3.17 8.39
CA ASP A 109 -1.97 -3.70 9.75
C ASP A 109 -0.55 -3.82 10.34
N PHE A 110 0.38 -4.38 9.55
CA PHE A 110 1.79 -4.53 9.92
C PHE A 110 2.51 -3.18 10.11
N ALA A 111 2.28 -2.19 9.26
CA ALA A 111 2.89 -0.87 9.40
C ALA A 111 2.36 -0.14 10.64
N CYS A 112 1.05 -0.21 10.89
CA CYS A 112 0.44 0.33 12.11
C CYS A 112 1.00 -0.35 13.37
N ASN A 113 1.12 -1.68 13.37
CA ASN A 113 1.73 -2.43 14.47
C ASN A 113 3.17 -1.99 14.75
N ALA A 114 4.00 -1.93 13.70
CA ALA A 114 5.39 -1.52 13.84
C ALA A 114 5.54 -0.07 14.33
N ALA A 115 4.63 0.82 13.91
CA ALA A 115 4.59 2.20 14.37
C ALA A 115 4.12 2.31 15.83
N LEU A 116 3.10 1.57 16.25
CA LEU A 116 2.66 1.53 17.65
C LEU A 116 3.75 0.99 18.58
N ALA A 117 4.41 -0.10 18.20
CA ALA A 117 5.55 -0.63 18.94
C ALA A 117 6.71 0.38 19.03
N ALA A 118 6.97 1.13 17.94
CA ALA A 118 7.95 2.22 17.98
C ALA A 118 7.51 3.37 18.89
N CYS A 119 6.21 3.69 18.96
CA CYS A 119 5.68 4.69 19.89
C CYS A 119 5.89 4.27 21.35
N ALA A 120 5.59 3.01 21.68
CA ALA A 120 5.81 2.47 23.02
C ALA A 120 7.30 2.53 23.39
N ALA A 121 8.19 2.08 22.48
CA ALA A 121 9.63 2.12 22.70
C ALA A 121 10.21 3.55 22.82
N ALA A 122 9.62 4.54 22.15
CA ALA A 122 10.03 5.95 22.25
C ALA A 122 9.32 6.73 23.37
N GLY A 123 8.33 6.13 24.06
CA GLY A 123 7.46 6.85 25.00
C GLY A 123 6.59 7.93 24.33
N ALA A 124 6.33 7.81 23.03
CA ALA A 124 5.65 8.82 22.22
C ALA A 124 4.12 8.66 22.28
N LEU A 125 3.53 8.81 23.48
CA LEU A 125 2.12 8.53 23.75
C LEU A 125 1.13 9.23 22.79
N ARG A 126 1.33 10.54 22.57
CA ARG A 126 0.45 11.34 21.69
C ARG A 126 0.46 10.87 20.23
N LEU A 127 1.60 10.34 19.77
CA LEU A 127 1.71 9.82 18.41
C LEU A 127 1.11 8.41 18.34
N GLY A 128 1.31 7.60 19.38
CA GLY A 128 0.65 6.31 19.52
C GLY A 128 -0.89 6.41 19.51
N GLU A 129 -1.47 7.43 20.16
CA GLU A 129 -2.92 7.71 20.09
C GLU A 129 -3.40 8.00 18.66
N GLN A 130 -2.63 8.79 17.91
CA GLN A 130 -2.96 9.11 16.51
C GLN A 130 -2.90 7.87 15.61
N VAL A 131 -1.84 7.05 15.78
CA VAL A 131 -1.69 5.78 15.05
C VAL A 131 -2.80 4.80 15.44
N HIS A 132 -3.18 4.75 16.72
CA HIS A 132 -4.29 3.93 17.20
C HIS A 132 -5.62 4.35 16.56
N SER A 133 -5.95 5.64 16.57
CA SER A 133 -7.15 6.16 15.92
C SER A 133 -7.16 5.85 14.41
N LEU A 134 -6.00 5.98 13.75
CA LEU A 134 -5.85 5.60 12.35
C LEU A 134 -6.09 4.11 12.13
N ALA A 135 -5.52 3.24 12.95
CA ALA A 135 -5.69 1.79 12.85
C ALA A 135 -7.17 1.39 13.04
N VAL A 136 -7.87 2.01 13.99
CA VAL A 136 -9.31 1.80 14.20
C VAL A 136 -10.10 2.23 12.97
N ARG A 137 -9.81 3.42 12.42
CA ARG A 137 -10.50 3.95 11.24
C ARG A 137 -10.31 3.11 9.99
N VAL A 138 -9.13 2.50 9.82
CA VAL A 138 -8.84 1.61 8.68
C VAL A 138 -9.38 0.18 8.91
N GLY A 139 -9.82 -0.14 10.13
CA GLY A 139 -10.51 -1.38 10.46
C GLY A 139 -9.62 -2.46 11.09
N PHE A 140 -8.43 -2.09 11.59
CA PHE A 140 -7.48 -3.03 12.20
C PHE A 140 -7.69 -3.22 13.72
N ALA A 141 -8.67 -2.53 14.32
CA ALA A 141 -8.93 -2.52 15.76
C ALA A 141 -9.12 -3.91 16.43
N GLY A 142 -9.46 -4.94 15.64
CA GLY A 142 -9.69 -6.30 16.13
C GLY A 142 -8.44 -7.20 16.16
N ASP A 143 -7.29 -6.74 15.66
CA ASP A 143 -6.07 -7.54 15.66
C ASP A 143 -5.48 -7.64 17.07
N ALA A 144 -5.44 -8.86 17.61
CA ALA A 144 -4.92 -9.16 18.94
C ALA A 144 -3.49 -8.61 19.19
N TRP A 145 -2.71 -8.41 18.12
CA TRP A 145 -1.37 -7.84 18.17
C TRP A 145 -1.35 -6.33 18.45
N ILE A 146 -2.32 -5.56 17.93
CA ILE A 146 -2.46 -4.14 18.27
C ILE A 146 -2.70 -4.01 19.77
N GLY A 147 -3.51 -4.90 20.36
CA GLY A 147 -3.79 -4.91 21.79
C GLY A 147 -2.54 -4.98 22.67
N ALA A 148 -1.58 -5.85 22.34
CA ALA A 148 -0.33 -5.97 23.09
C ALA A 148 0.51 -4.67 23.03
N CYS A 149 0.64 -4.08 21.85
CA CYS A 149 1.36 -2.80 21.69
C CYS A 149 0.65 -1.64 22.39
N LEU A 150 -0.68 -1.65 22.47
CA LEU A 150 -1.44 -0.62 23.20
C LEU A 150 -1.25 -0.75 24.71
N VAL A 151 -1.22 -1.97 25.25
CA VAL A 151 -0.90 -2.18 26.68
C VAL A 151 0.47 -1.57 26.98
N GLU A 152 1.51 -1.93 26.22
CA GLU A 152 2.86 -1.36 26.38
C GLU A 152 2.92 0.16 26.20
N LEU A 153 2.06 0.75 25.35
CA LEU A 153 2.02 2.19 25.13
C LEU A 153 1.37 2.95 26.31
N TYR A 154 0.35 2.38 26.94
CA TYR A 154 -0.46 3.04 27.97
C TYR A 154 -0.06 2.72 29.42
N THR A 155 0.80 1.72 29.65
CA THR A 155 1.32 1.34 30.98
C THR A 155 2.74 1.84 31.20
#